data_AF-A0A9J5WH12-F1
#
_entry.id   AF-A0A9J5WH12-F1
#
_cell.length_a   1.000
_cell.length_b   1.000
_cell.length_c   1.000
_cell.angle_alpha   90.00
_cell.angle_beta   90.00
_cell.angle_gamma   90.00
#
_symmetry.space_group_name_H-M   'P 1'
#
loop_
_entity.id
_entity.type
_entity.pdbx_description
1 polymer ?
#
loop_
_entity_poly.entity_id
_entity_poly.type
_entity_poly.pdbx_seq_one_letter_code
_entity_poly.pdbx_strand_id
1 'polypeptide(L)' 'MNTLDGIIDTVSAVHPILPLLMLMKSHGKLVMVGAPEKPVELPVFPLLMGKHRTIISYA' A
#
# COMPACT_ATOMS: atom_id res chain seq x y z
N MET A 1 -14.00 3.68 6.54
CA MET A 1 -12.79 2.84 6.32
C MET A 1 -13.22 1.61 5.56
N ASN A 2 -12.39 1.09 4.65
CA ASN A 2 -12.74 -0.01 3.72
C ASN A 2 -13.73 0.41 2.60
N THR A 3 -13.30 1.33 1.72
CA THR A 3 -14.13 1.84 0.61
C THR A 3 -13.47 1.66 -0.77
N LEU A 4 -12.14 1.56 -0.83
CA LEU A 4 -11.39 1.50 -2.09
C LEU A 4 -11.04 0.07 -2.48
N ASP A 5 -11.21 -0.28 -3.75
CA ASP A 5 -10.78 -1.58 -4.30
C ASP A 5 -9.27 -1.64 -4.60
N GLY A 6 -8.63 -0.47 -4.73
CA GLY A 6 -7.18 -0.36 -4.87
C GLY A 6 -6.69 1.08 -4.83
N ILE A 7 -5.37 1.23 -4.67
CA ILE A 7 -4.65 2.51 -4.61
C ILE A 7 -3.43 2.41 -5.52
N ILE A 8 -3.18 3.45 -6.31
CA ILE A 8 -1.92 3.66 -7.04
C ILE A 8 -1.19 4.78 -6.31
N ASP A 9 -0.03 4.46 -5.77
CA ASP A 9 0.79 5.39 -5.01
C ASP A 9 1.96 5.90 -5.87
N THR A 10 1.94 7.20 -6.15
CA THR A 10 2.92 7.91 -6.98
C THR A 10 3.88 8.77 -6.16
N VAL A 11 3.84 8.68 -4.83
CA VAL A 11 4.67 9.51 -3.95
C VAL A 11 6.10 8.98 -3.91
N SER A 12 7.06 9.75 -4.44
CA SER A 12 8.49 9.42 -4.40
C SER A 12 9.18 9.88 -3.11
N ALA A 13 8.51 9.72 -1.98
CA ALA A 13 9.02 10.03 -0.65
C ALA A 13 8.47 9.04 0.38
N VAL A 14 9.19 8.84 1.48
CA VAL A 14 8.73 7.96 2.56
C VAL A 14 7.48 8.56 3.21
N HIS A 15 6.41 7.77 3.28
CA HIS A 15 5.17 8.16 3.93
C HIS A 15 4.47 6.94 4.56
N PRO A 16 3.52 7.14 5.50
CA PRO A 16 2.88 6.04 6.22
C PRO A 16 1.95 5.21 5.32
N ILE A 17 2.17 3.90 5.26
CA ILE A 17 1.35 2.96 4.46
C ILE A 17 0.10 2.49 5.20
N LEU A 18 0.14 2.39 6.53
CA LEU A 18 -0.99 1.89 7.32
C LEU A 18 -2.31 2.64 7.06
N PRO A 19 -2.33 3.99 7.02
CA PRO A 19 -3.56 4.73 6.69
C PRO A 19 -4.14 4.34 5.32
N LEU A 20 -3.28 4.11 4.32
CA LEU A 20 -3.70 3.69 2.98
C LEU A 20 -4.33 2.29 3.01
N LEU A 21 -3.74 1.34 3.74
CA LEU A 21 -4.30 0.00 3.90
C LEU A 21 -5.69 0.03 4.56
N MET A 22 -5.92 0.92 5.53
CA MET A 22 -7.22 1.05 6.21
C MET A 22 -8.34 1.61 5.32
N LEU A 23 -7.99 2.26 4.21
CA LEU A 23 -8.96 2.72 3.21
C LEU A 23 -9.38 1.60 2.25
N MET A 24 -8.54 0.57 2.09
CA MET A 24 -8.79 -0.50 1.12
C MET A 24 -9.75 -1.57 1.65
N LYS A 25 -10.50 -2.15 0.72
CA LYS A 25 -11.29 -3.35 0.92
C LYS A 25 -10.42 -4.57 1.11
N SER A 26 -11.01 -5.61 1.72
CA SER A 26 -10.40 -6.94 1.76
C SER A 26 -10.06 -7.35 0.33
N HIS A 27 -8.86 -7.90 0.11
CA HIS A 27 -8.32 -8.21 -1.22
C HIS A 27 -8.00 -7.01 -2.13
N GLY A 28 -8.10 -5.78 -1.62
CA GLY A 28 -7.66 -4.60 -2.34
C GLY A 28 -6.17 -4.60 -2.66
N LYS A 29 -5.78 -3.85 -3.69
CA LYS A 29 -4.40 -3.78 -4.18
C LYS A 29 -3.78 -2.41 -3.97
N LEU A 30 -2.61 -2.36 -3.35
CA LEU A 30 -1.74 -1.19 -3.34
C LEU A 30 -0.65 -1.39 -4.40
N VAL A 31 -0.61 -0.51 -5.40
CA VAL A 31 0.42 -0.50 -6.44
C VAL A 31 1.35 0.69 -6.20
N MET A 32 2.59 0.40 -5.81
CA MET A 32 3.61 1.41 -5.61
C MET A 32 4.30 1.70 -6.95
N VAL A 33 4.21 2.96 -7.40
CA VAL A 33 4.86 3.49 -8.61
C VAL A 33 5.92 4.55 -8.24
N GLY A 34 5.76 5.20 -7.09
CA GLY A 34 6.80 6.06 -6.52
C GLY A 34 8.06 5.27 -6.14
N ALA A 35 9.22 5.88 -6.36
CA ALA A 35 10.52 5.31 -6.03
C ALA A 35 11.22 6.18 -4.98
N PRO A 36 10.94 5.99 -3.67
CA PRO A 36 11.63 6.72 -2.62
C PRO A 36 13.09 6.25 -2.51
N GLU A 37 13.99 7.17 -2.16
CA GLU A 37 15.42 6.86 -1.97
C GLU A 37 15.70 5.88 -0.83
N LYS A 38 14.77 5.79 0.13
CA LYS A 38 14.86 4.90 1.29
C LYS A 38 13.77 3.85 1.22
N PRO A 39 14.03 2.61 1.69
CA PRO A 39 13.01 1.57 1.78
C PRO A 39 11.82 2.04 2.62
N VAL A 40 10.62 1.67 2.18
CA VAL A 40 9.37 1.91 2.92
C VAL A 40 9.13 0.78 3.91
N GLU A 41 8.70 1.12 5.12
CA GLU A 41 8.27 0.14 6.11
C GLU A 41 6.85 -0.36 5.81
N LEU A 42 6.73 -1.67 5.60
CA LEU A 42 5.44 -2.33 5.34
C LEU A 42 4.89 -2.99 6.60
N PRO A 43 3.72 -2.58 7.10
CA PRO A 43 3.09 -3.23 8.24
C PRO A 43 2.57 -4.62 7.83
N VAL A 44 3.21 -5.68 8.35
CA VAL A 44 2.92 -7.07 7.97
C VAL A 44 1.55 -7.55 8.45
N PHE A 45 1.16 -7.18 9.67
CA PHE A 45 -0.06 -7.69 10.30
C PHE A 45 -1.36 -7.31 9.54
N PRO A 46 -1.56 -6.05 9.09
CA PRO A 46 -2.68 -5.70 8.23
C PRO A 46 -2.72 -6.45 6.90
N LEU A 47 -1.56 -6.75 6.29
CA LEU A 47 -1.50 -7.48 5.02
C LEU A 47 -2.00 -8.93 5.20
N LEU A 48 -1.63 -9.57 6.31
CA LEU A 48 -2.08 -10.92 6.65
C LEU A 48 -3.58 -10.97 6.98
N MET A 49 -4.06 -10.04 7.82
CA MET A 49 -5.46 -10.04 8.26
C MET A 49 -6.45 -9.56 7.18
N GLY A 50 -6.11 -8.51 6.45
CA GLY A 50 -6.99 -7.91 5.44
C GLY A 50 -6.90 -8.56 4.05
N LYS A 51 -6.03 -9.56 3.89
CA LYS A 51 -5.71 -10.20 2.60
C LYS A 51 -5.34 -9.18 1.51
N HIS A 52 -4.77 -8.05 1.91
CA HIS A 52 -4.35 -6.99 0.99
C HIS A 52 -3.11 -7.45 0.23
N ARG A 53 -3.03 -7.09 -1.06
CA ARG A 53 -1.86 -7.38 -1.88
C ARG A 53 -1.13 -6.08 -2.19
N THR A 54 0.10 -5.97 -1.73
CA THR A 54 1.02 -4.90 -2.17
C THR A 54 1.81 -5.42 -3.35
N ILE A 55 1.77 -4.68 -4.45
CA ILE A 55 2.60 -4.92 -5.63
C ILE A 55 3.53 -3.70 -5.75
N ILE A 56 4.83 -3.96 -5.74
CA ILE A 56 5.83 -2.93 -6.06
C ILE A 56 6.13 -3.09 -7.54
N SER A 57 5.77 -2.07 -8.33
CA SER A 57 6.04 -2.05 -9.76
C SER A 57 7.10 -0.99 -10.02
N TYR A 58 8.34 -1.42 -10.20
CA TYR A 58 9.39 -0.57 -10.75
C TYR A 58 9.08 -0.41 -12.25
N ALA A 59 8.55 0.74 -12.64
CA ALA A 59 8.49 1.15 -14.05
C ALA A 59 9.82 1.78 -14.46
#